data_AF-A0A382SWX0-F1
#
_entry.id   AF-A0A382SWX0-F1
#
_cell.length_a   1.000
_cell.length_b   1.000
_cell.length_c   1.000
_cell.angle_alpha   90.00
_cell.angle_beta   90.00
_cell.angle_gamma   90.00
#
_symmetry.space_group_name_H-M   'P 1'
#
loop_
_entity.id
_entity.type
_entity.pdbx_description
1 polymer ?
#
loop_
_entity_poly.entity_id
_entity_poly.type
_entity_poly.pdbx_seq_one_letter_code
_entity_poly.pdbx_strand_id
1 'polypeptide(L)'
;NPRRKDVGYGKVFRFYREILVESGSTQDELNWHFHPVSITGDPLHAATSYANSYSLLIEILSRRILEDRWFPVVNRPGFHAERPDSHAFLEQWIPFDYANQAHRDEGDQPDVGGGRFGDWRRAPHSWRGYHPDHLDYQQEGSCRRTIFRCLNVGTRLRTLNVDHVREAFAEAHETGGAILAFADHDYRDIRPDVETVREMIGTVRPEFPDVQLRFSGAQAAARALLSGAPEPDPVLSLRLVDDGLVVELDQGQIFGPQPFLALQSLDGRLFHDNLDVQVPGRVWTYTLDHQTLPSSALAAAGVGTAG
;
A
#
# COMPACT_ATOMS: atom_id res chain seq x y z
N ASN A 1 -21.64 -5.72 15.59
CA ASN A 1 -21.51 -4.78 14.45
C ASN A 1 -22.50 -3.62 14.59
N PRO A 2 -22.25 -2.67 15.50
CA PRO A 2 -23.17 -1.56 15.78
C PRO A 2 -23.28 -0.53 14.65
N ARG A 3 -22.32 -0.52 13.71
CA ARG A 3 -22.29 0.39 12.55
C ARG A 3 -22.79 -0.25 11.24
N ARG A 4 -23.34 -1.48 11.30
CA ARG A 4 -23.78 -2.26 10.11
C ARG A 4 -22.71 -2.37 9.01
N LYS A 5 -21.42 -2.40 9.38
CA LYS A 5 -20.31 -2.62 8.45
C LYS A 5 -20.46 -3.96 7.75
N ASP A 6 -20.08 -4.07 6.49
CA ASP A 6 -20.03 -5.40 5.89
C ASP A 6 -18.94 -6.25 6.57
N VAL A 7 -19.22 -7.54 6.76
CA VAL A 7 -18.35 -8.46 7.50
C VAL A 7 -18.05 -9.68 6.63
N GLY A 8 -16.77 -10.01 6.52
CA GLY A 8 -16.28 -11.18 5.78
C GLY A 8 -15.09 -10.82 4.89
N TYR A 9 -14.24 -11.80 4.63
CA TYR A 9 -13.08 -11.63 3.77
C TYR A 9 -13.50 -11.24 2.35
N GLY A 10 -12.83 -10.23 1.79
CA GLY A 10 -13.01 -9.83 0.40
C GLY A 10 -14.23 -8.99 0.06
N LYS A 11 -15.24 -8.90 0.93
CA LYS A 11 -16.49 -8.20 0.59
C LYS A 11 -16.31 -6.75 0.16
N VAL A 12 -15.63 -5.93 0.97
CA VAL A 12 -15.37 -4.52 0.65
C VAL A 12 -14.53 -4.37 -0.63
N PHE A 13 -13.51 -5.22 -0.79
CA PHE A 13 -12.65 -5.20 -1.98
C PHE A 13 -13.43 -5.53 -3.25
N ARG A 14 -14.26 -6.59 -3.22
CA ARG A 14 -15.07 -7.02 -4.36
C ARG A 14 -16.15 -6.02 -4.70
N PHE A 15 -16.79 -5.43 -3.68
CA PHE A 15 -17.73 -4.33 -3.85
C PHE A 15 -17.11 -3.16 -4.63
N TYR A 16 -15.97 -2.63 -4.20
CA TYR A 16 -15.34 -1.53 -4.93
C TYR A 16 -14.83 -1.94 -6.31
N ARG A 17 -14.37 -3.18 -6.48
CA ARG A 17 -14.01 -3.73 -7.80
C ARG A 17 -15.22 -3.74 -8.75
N GLU A 18 -16.39 -4.12 -8.26
CA GLU A 18 -17.63 -4.09 -9.03
C GLU A 18 -18.02 -2.66 -9.39
N ILE A 19 -17.93 -1.70 -8.46
CA ILE A 19 -18.21 -0.28 -8.72
C ILE A 19 -17.29 0.30 -9.83
N LEU A 20 -16.01 -0.05 -9.85
CA LEU A 20 -15.09 0.39 -10.91
C LEU A 20 -15.53 -0.13 -12.28
N VAL A 21 -15.96 -1.39 -12.36
CA VAL A 21 -16.48 -1.99 -13.60
C VAL A 21 -17.79 -1.33 -14.02
N GLU A 22 -18.75 -1.18 -13.10
CA GLU A 22 -20.07 -0.61 -13.36
C GLU A 22 -20.00 0.85 -13.82
N SER A 23 -19.10 1.63 -13.23
CA SER A 23 -18.89 3.04 -13.60
C SER A 23 -18.04 3.23 -14.86
N GLY A 24 -17.40 2.16 -15.36
CA GLY A 24 -16.42 2.25 -16.43
C GLY A 24 -15.18 3.08 -16.04
N SER A 25 -14.88 3.19 -14.75
CA SER A 25 -13.70 3.93 -14.29
C SER A 25 -12.43 3.16 -14.66
N THR A 26 -11.60 3.79 -15.49
CA THR A 26 -10.34 3.23 -16.01
C THR A 26 -9.10 3.93 -15.42
N GLN A 27 -9.30 4.97 -14.62
CA GLN A 27 -8.22 5.78 -14.04
C GLN A 27 -8.08 5.58 -12.53
N ASP A 28 -9.11 5.04 -11.88
CA ASP A 28 -9.11 4.74 -10.45
C ASP A 28 -8.53 3.34 -10.19
N GLU A 29 -7.95 3.18 -9.01
CA GLU A 29 -7.22 1.98 -8.62
C GLU A 29 -7.73 1.45 -7.27
N LEU A 30 -7.66 0.12 -7.09
CA LEU A 30 -7.80 -0.51 -5.77
C LEU A 30 -6.42 -0.77 -5.19
N ASN A 31 -6.17 -0.22 -4.01
CA ASN A 31 -4.88 -0.25 -3.34
C ASN A 31 -4.99 -0.80 -1.91
N TRP A 32 -3.85 -1.11 -1.29
CA TRP A 32 -3.79 -1.74 0.02
C TRP A 32 -4.07 -0.74 1.14
N HIS A 33 -5.06 -1.06 1.97
CA HIS A 33 -5.38 -0.32 3.16
C HIS A 33 -5.71 -1.30 4.29
N PHE A 34 -4.77 -1.48 5.21
CA PHE A 34 -4.90 -2.42 6.32
C PHE A 34 -4.93 -1.71 7.66
N HIS A 35 -5.91 -2.08 8.47
CA HIS A 35 -6.01 -1.72 9.88
C HIS A 35 -5.67 -2.94 10.74
N PRO A 36 -4.59 -2.88 11.54
CA PRO A 36 -4.31 -3.90 12.54
C PRO A 36 -5.45 -4.04 13.56
N VAL A 37 -5.52 -5.20 14.20
CA VAL A 37 -6.50 -5.47 15.26
C VAL A 37 -5.94 -4.98 16.60
N SER A 38 -6.77 -4.28 17.36
CA SER A 38 -6.45 -3.85 18.73
C SER A 38 -6.21 -5.06 19.63
N ILE A 39 -5.28 -4.92 20.58
CA ILE A 39 -5.03 -5.91 21.64
C ILE A 39 -6.28 -6.18 22.49
N THR A 40 -7.27 -5.27 22.48
CA THR A 40 -8.55 -5.45 23.19
C THR A 40 -9.56 -6.26 22.38
N GLY A 41 -9.29 -6.53 21.10
CA GLY A 41 -10.23 -7.16 20.16
C GLY A 41 -11.42 -6.28 19.75
N ASP A 42 -11.48 -5.03 20.21
CA ASP A 42 -12.57 -4.11 19.86
C ASP A 42 -12.34 -3.55 18.44
N PRO A 43 -13.28 -3.76 17.49
CA PRO A 43 -13.14 -3.30 16.11
C PRO A 43 -13.23 -1.78 15.92
N LEU A 44 -13.50 -1.01 16.98
CA LEU A 44 -13.49 0.45 17.00
C LEU A 44 -12.19 1.02 17.58
N HIS A 45 -11.38 0.19 18.25
CA HIS A 45 -10.11 0.64 18.80
C HIS A 45 -9.01 0.66 17.75
N ALA A 46 -8.22 1.72 17.79
CA ALA A 46 -7.07 1.87 16.91
C ALA A 46 -5.92 0.94 17.32
N ALA A 47 -5.18 0.48 16.32
CA ALA A 47 -4.01 -0.36 16.50
C ALA A 47 -3.01 -0.11 15.37
N THR A 48 -1.73 -0.35 15.67
CA THR A 48 -0.62 -0.02 14.77
C THR A 48 0.39 -1.15 14.61
N SER A 49 0.19 -2.30 15.28
CA SER A 49 1.13 -3.43 15.21
C SER A 49 0.69 -4.45 14.17
N TYR A 50 1.49 -4.56 13.11
CA TYR A 50 1.38 -5.63 12.13
C TYR A 50 1.73 -6.98 12.75
N ALA A 51 2.74 -7.04 13.63
CA ALA A 51 3.15 -8.27 14.29
C ALA A 51 2.00 -8.93 15.07
N ASN A 52 1.22 -8.14 15.81
CA ASN A 52 0.04 -8.65 16.54
C ASN A 52 -1.12 -9.09 15.62
N SER A 53 -1.09 -8.68 14.35
CA SER A 53 -2.13 -8.98 13.36
C SER A 53 -1.61 -9.82 12.19
N TYR A 54 -0.42 -10.42 12.32
CA TYR A 54 0.30 -10.99 11.19
C TYR A 54 -0.44 -12.19 10.58
N SER A 55 -1.06 -13.02 11.42
CA SER A 55 -1.89 -14.14 10.96
C SER A 55 -3.07 -13.67 10.11
N LEU A 56 -3.77 -12.61 10.53
CA LEU A 56 -4.86 -12.01 9.78
C LEU A 56 -4.37 -11.38 8.48
N LEU A 57 -3.24 -10.70 8.53
CA LEU A 57 -2.62 -10.09 7.35
C LEU A 57 -2.25 -11.15 6.30
N ILE A 58 -1.61 -12.25 6.72
CA ILE A 58 -1.31 -13.40 5.88
C ILE A 58 -2.59 -13.98 5.28
N GLU A 59 -3.63 -14.17 6.11
CA GLU A 59 -4.89 -14.74 5.64
C GLU A 59 -5.51 -13.85 4.55
N ILE A 60 -5.56 -12.53 4.74
CA ILE A 60 -6.13 -11.60 3.77
C ILE A 60 -5.34 -11.63 2.45
N LEU A 61 -4.01 -11.56 2.50
CA LEU A 61 -3.18 -11.57 1.29
C LEU A 61 -3.27 -12.92 0.56
N SER A 62 -3.25 -14.02 1.30
CA SER A 62 -3.40 -15.36 0.73
C SER A 62 -4.74 -15.51 0.02
N ARG A 63 -5.83 -15.03 0.62
CA ARG A 63 -7.15 -15.00 -0.04
C ARG A 63 -7.14 -14.12 -1.28
N ARG A 64 -6.51 -12.94 -1.25
CA ARG A 64 -6.43 -12.07 -2.43
C ARG A 64 -5.72 -12.73 -3.59
N ILE A 65 -4.63 -13.46 -3.33
CA ILE A 65 -3.89 -14.19 -4.36
C ILE A 65 -4.75 -15.35 -4.90
N LEU A 66 -5.24 -16.21 -4.01
CA LEU A 66 -5.91 -17.46 -4.40
C LEU A 66 -7.30 -17.24 -4.97
N GLU A 67 -8.07 -16.31 -4.41
CA GLU A 67 -9.48 -16.09 -4.78
C GLU A 67 -9.65 -14.94 -5.79
N ASP A 68 -8.83 -13.89 -5.69
CA ASP A 68 -9.02 -12.66 -6.46
C ASP A 68 -7.92 -12.40 -7.51
N ARG A 69 -6.87 -13.24 -7.57
CA ARG A 69 -5.68 -13.06 -8.43
C ARG A 69 -5.10 -11.65 -8.34
N TRP A 70 -5.04 -11.12 -7.13
CA TRP A 70 -4.64 -9.75 -6.87
C TRP A 70 -3.57 -9.70 -5.78
N PHE A 71 -2.58 -8.83 -5.97
CA PHE A 71 -1.54 -8.56 -4.99
C PHE A 71 -1.32 -7.03 -4.87
N PRO A 72 -1.09 -6.50 -3.66
CA PRO A 72 -0.96 -5.06 -3.47
C PRO A 72 0.35 -4.50 -4.03
N VAL A 73 0.25 -3.30 -4.62
CA VAL A 73 1.40 -2.52 -5.11
C VAL A 73 1.57 -1.20 -4.36
N VAL A 74 0.47 -0.61 -3.90
CA VAL A 74 0.47 0.64 -3.14
C VAL A 74 -0.14 0.41 -1.77
N ASN A 75 0.50 0.96 -0.73
CA ASN A 75 -0.02 1.02 0.63
C ASN A 75 -0.51 2.43 0.98
N ARG A 76 -1.62 2.50 1.71
CA ARG A 76 -2.01 3.62 2.57
C ARG A 76 -2.31 3.04 3.94
N PRO A 77 -1.51 3.28 4.98
CA PRO A 77 -1.72 2.59 6.25
C PRO A 77 -2.95 3.11 6.98
N GLY A 78 -3.64 2.20 7.66
CA GLY A 78 -4.65 2.55 8.65
C GLY A 78 -4.09 3.50 9.69
N PHE A 79 -4.85 4.55 10.02
CA PHE A 79 -4.43 5.64 10.92
C PHE A 79 -3.18 6.41 10.49
N HIS A 80 -2.65 6.18 9.30
CA HIS A 80 -1.38 6.75 8.85
C HIS A 80 -0.17 6.25 9.67
N ALA A 81 -0.32 5.08 10.29
CA ALA A 81 0.66 4.53 11.21
C ALA A 81 1.70 3.68 10.48
N GLU A 82 2.96 4.01 10.68
CA GLU A 82 4.08 3.12 10.38
C GLU A 82 4.90 2.85 11.63
N ARG A 83 5.36 1.60 11.78
CA ARG A 83 6.14 1.08 12.90
C ARG A 83 7.19 0.13 12.34
N PRO A 84 8.26 -0.23 13.08
CA PRO A 84 9.32 -1.09 12.55
C PRO A 84 8.81 -2.42 11.95
N ASP A 85 7.75 -3.00 12.51
CA ASP A 85 7.13 -4.23 12.02
C ASP A 85 6.41 -4.04 10.67
N SER A 86 5.59 -3.00 10.52
CA SER A 86 4.96 -2.70 9.22
C SER A 86 5.98 -2.20 8.20
N HIS A 87 6.98 -1.43 8.62
CA HIS A 87 8.07 -0.96 7.78
C HIS A 87 8.83 -2.12 7.12
N ALA A 88 9.27 -3.09 7.92
CA ALA A 88 9.97 -4.29 7.45
C ALA A 88 9.09 -5.20 6.58
N PHE A 89 7.78 -5.23 6.84
CA PHE A 89 6.83 -5.93 5.98
C PHE A 89 6.74 -5.25 4.61
N LEU A 90 6.49 -3.93 4.57
CA LEU A 90 6.28 -3.21 3.31
C LEU A 90 7.52 -3.26 2.41
N GLU A 91 8.72 -3.14 2.97
CA GLU A 91 9.98 -3.22 2.21
C GLU A 91 10.17 -4.56 1.48
N GLN A 92 9.51 -5.64 1.92
CA GLN A 92 9.61 -6.93 1.25
C GLN A 92 8.69 -7.07 0.05
N TRP A 93 7.55 -6.36 0.00
CA TRP A 93 6.49 -6.69 -0.96
C TRP A 93 5.78 -5.51 -1.63
N ILE A 94 5.80 -4.30 -1.06
CA ILE A 94 4.96 -3.18 -1.53
C ILE A 94 5.84 -1.97 -1.89
N PRO A 95 6.00 -1.63 -3.18
CA PRO A 95 6.95 -0.60 -3.64
C PRO A 95 6.57 0.84 -3.30
N PHE A 96 5.28 1.14 -3.19
CA PHE A 96 4.80 2.52 -3.02
C PHE A 96 3.97 2.65 -1.75
N ASP A 97 4.25 3.69 -0.96
CA ASP A 97 3.54 3.92 0.28
C ASP A 97 3.17 5.39 0.47
N TYR A 98 1.88 5.67 0.60
CA TYR A 98 1.35 7.00 0.81
C TYR A 98 1.09 7.25 2.29
N ALA A 99 2.05 6.94 3.17
CA ALA A 99 1.87 7.05 4.60
C ALA A 99 2.22 8.42 5.17
N ASN A 100 3.18 9.12 4.57
CA ASN A 100 3.85 10.26 5.19
C ASN A 100 2.90 11.45 5.44
N GLN A 101 2.70 11.81 6.70
CA GLN A 101 1.92 12.98 7.11
C GLN A 101 2.77 14.12 7.68
N ALA A 102 4.00 14.28 7.19
CA ALA A 102 4.86 15.41 7.55
C ALA A 102 4.08 16.72 7.38
N HIS A 103 4.01 17.49 8.46
CA HIS A 103 3.20 18.70 8.53
C HIS A 103 3.85 19.64 9.53
N ARG A 104 3.98 20.92 9.15
CA ARG A 104 4.71 21.91 9.95
C ARG A 104 4.01 22.24 11.27
N ASP A 105 2.68 22.18 11.25
CA ASP A 105 1.85 22.35 12.44
C ASP A 105 1.47 20.99 13.03
N GLU A 106 1.91 20.74 14.26
CA GLU A 106 1.55 19.53 15.00
C GLU A 106 0.10 19.58 15.54
N GLY A 107 -0.51 20.76 15.59
CA GLY A 107 -1.85 21.00 16.12
C GLY A 107 -1.96 20.72 17.63
N ASP A 108 -3.09 21.12 18.23
CA ASP A 108 -3.42 20.81 19.62
C ASP A 108 -4.39 19.62 19.70
N GLN A 109 -3.86 18.42 19.43
CA GLN A 109 -4.65 17.17 19.44
C GLN A 109 -4.04 16.16 20.41
N PRO A 110 -4.35 16.25 21.72
CA PRO A 110 -3.70 15.45 22.75
C PRO A 110 -3.85 13.95 22.56
N ASP A 111 -4.94 13.50 21.95
CA ASP A 111 -5.25 12.08 21.77
C ASP A 111 -4.33 11.39 20.76
N VAL A 112 -3.73 12.14 19.84
CA VAL A 112 -2.74 11.68 18.85
C VAL A 112 -1.32 12.19 19.14
N GLY A 113 -1.15 12.94 20.24
CA GLY A 113 0.11 13.54 20.66
C GLY A 113 1.24 12.51 20.81
N GLY A 114 2.48 12.97 20.61
CA GLY A 114 3.66 12.11 20.71
C GLY A 114 3.74 10.99 19.66
N GLY A 115 2.98 11.09 18.55
CA GLY A 115 3.05 10.14 17.43
C GLY A 115 2.23 8.86 17.63
N ARG A 116 1.27 8.85 18.56
CA ARG A 116 0.51 7.65 19.00
C ARG A 116 -0.07 6.82 17.85
N PHE A 117 -0.58 7.46 16.81
CA PHE A 117 -1.21 6.78 15.66
C PHE A 117 -0.48 7.01 14.33
N GLY A 118 0.73 7.54 14.38
CA GLY A 118 1.55 7.87 13.21
C GLY A 118 2.49 8.99 13.60
N ASP A 119 3.79 8.78 13.46
CA ASP A 119 4.79 9.79 13.76
C ASP A 119 5.54 10.14 12.48
N TRP A 120 5.36 11.38 12.03
CA TRP A 120 5.96 11.87 10.79
C TRP A 120 6.71 13.19 11.02
N ARG A 121 6.99 13.53 12.28
CA ARG A 121 7.58 14.83 12.66
C ARG A 121 8.99 15.01 12.11
N ARG A 122 9.70 13.91 11.84
CA ARG A 122 11.06 13.93 11.28
C ARG A 122 11.10 13.57 9.79
N ALA A 123 9.95 13.23 9.20
CA ALA A 123 9.87 12.81 7.81
C ALA A 123 10.06 13.98 6.83
N PRO A 124 10.63 13.72 5.64
CA PRO A 124 10.72 14.71 4.58
C PRO A 124 9.35 15.30 4.22
N HIS A 125 9.34 16.59 3.90
CA HIS A 125 8.14 17.32 3.46
C HIS A 125 7.95 17.31 1.93
N SER A 126 8.88 16.71 1.20
CA SER A 126 8.84 16.61 -0.27
C SER A 126 7.60 15.88 -0.76
N TRP A 127 7.03 16.38 -1.86
CA TRP A 127 5.95 15.78 -2.63
C TRP A 127 6.44 14.82 -3.72
N ARG A 128 7.75 14.55 -3.77
CA ARG A 128 8.35 13.57 -4.68
C ARG A 128 8.57 12.20 -4.06
N GLY A 129 8.35 12.11 -2.74
CA GLY A 129 8.63 10.93 -1.94
C GLY A 129 10.12 10.70 -1.69
N TYR A 130 10.42 9.72 -0.85
CA TYR A 130 11.78 9.36 -0.47
C TYR A 130 11.91 7.86 -0.22
N HIS A 131 13.13 7.35 -0.38
CA HIS A 131 13.49 6.00 0.08
C HIS A 131 13.79 6.07 1.58
N PRO A 132 13.12 5.28 2.44
CA PRO A 132 13.33 5.38 3.88
C PRO A 132 14.61 4.66 4.33
N ASP A 133 15.08 4.98 5.54
CA ASP A 133 16.08 4.18 6.23
C ASP A 133 15.48 2.93 6.87
N HIS A 134 16.26 1.85 6.85
CA HIS A 134 15.88 0.54 7.36
C HIS A 134 15.57 0.49 8.86
N LEU A 135 16.16 1.37 9.67
CA LEU A 135 15.90 1.47 11.11
C LEU A 135 14.89 2.57 11.43
N ASP A 136 14.69 3.51 10.51
CA ASP A 136 13.90 4.69 10.75
C ASP A 136 13.18 5.15 9.48
N TYR A 137 11.91 4.74 9.38
CA TYR A 137 11.05 5.10 8.26
C TYR A 137 10.87 6.61 8.05
N GLN A 138 11.17 7.46 9.04
CA GLN A 138 11.08 8.91 8.91
C GLN A 138 12.35 9.55 8.34
N GLN A 139 13.42 8.81 8.08
CA GLN A 139 14.65 9.37 7.50
C GLN A 139 14.86 8.81 6.10
N GLU A 140 15.53 9.60 5.25
CA GLU A 140 15.99 9.09 3.96
C GLU A 140 17.07 8.02 4.17
N GLY A 141 17.03 6.98 3.33
CA GLY A 141 17.94 5.85 3.41
C GLY A 141 17.95 5.03 2.12
N SER A 142 18.12 3.72 2.26
CA SER A 142 18.42 2.82 1.13
C SER A 142 17.42 1.67 0.95
N CYS A 143 16.28 1.71 1.63
CA CYS A 143 15.17 0.80 1.35
C CYS A 143 14.69 0.96 -0.10
N ARG A 144 14.25 -0.12 -0.72
CA ARG A 144 13.77 -0.12 -2.11
C ARG A 144 12.47 0.67 -2.25
N ARG A 145 11.59 0.58 -1.24
CA ARG A 145 10.28 1.24 -1.23
C ARG A 145 10.41 2.75 -1.29
N THR A 146 9.41 3.43 -1.84
CA THR A 146 9.27 4.90 -1.76
C THR A 146 8.07 5.29 -0.90
N ILE A 147 8.28 6.19 0.06
CA ILE A 147 7.23 6.80 0.88
C ILE A 147 6.88 8.19 0.34
N PHE A 148 5.61 8.38 -0.01
CA PHE A 148 5.03 9.63 -0.48
C PHE A 148 4.26 10.35 0.62
N ARG A 149 4.37 11.69 0.61
CA ARG A 149 3.58 12.57 1.47
C ARG A 149 2.11 12.53 1.05
N CYS A 150 1.20 12.31 2.01
CA CYS A 150 -0.24 12.24 1.81
C CYS A 150 -0.97 12.88 3.00
N LEU A 151 -1.56 14.05 2.77
CA LEU A 151 -2.27 14.82 3.79
C LEU A 151 -3.78 14.55 3.76
N ASN A 152 -4.47 14.86 4.85
CA ASN A 152 -5.90 14.57 4.93
C ASN A 152 -6.76 15.73 4.42
N VAL A 153 -8.00 15.42 4.04
CA VAL A 153 -9.05 16.42 3.75
C VAL A 153 -10.30 16.07 4.57
N GLY A 154 -11.10 17.08 4.92
CA GLY A 154 -12.38 16.91 5.62
C GLY A 154 -12.30 16.32 7.04
N THR A 155 -11.10 16.28 7.63
CA THR A 155 -10.85 15.81 9.00
C THR A 155 -10.07 16.86 9.79
N ARG A 156 -9.78 16.61 11.05
CA ARG A 156 -9.01 17.53 11.91
C ARG A 156 -7.50 17.31 11.85
N LEU A 157 -7.03 16.14 11.42
CA LEU A 157 -5.63 15.74 11.57
C LEU A 157 -4.83 15.98 10.29
N ARG A 158 -3.73 16.75 10.37
CA ARG A 158 -2.73 16.92 9.30
C ARG A 158 -3.37 17.26 7.95
N THR A 159 -4.19 18.30 7.94
CA THR A 159 -5.02 18.67 6.80
C THR A 159 -4.26 19.40 5.71
N LEU A 160 -4.55 19.05 4.46
CA LEU A 160 -4.11 19.80 3.29
C LEU A 160 -4.62 21.25 3.35
N ASN A 161 -3.81 22.20 2.88
CA ASN A 161 -4.18 23.60 2.76
C ASN A 161 -3.55 24.20 1.49
N VAL A 162 -3.86 25.46 1.18
CA VAL A 162 -3.39 26.11 -0.06
C VAL A 162 -1.86 26.23 -0.14
N ASP A 163 -1.17 26.40 1.01
CA ASP A 163 0.29 26.50 1.04
C ASP A 163 0.94 25.17 0.69
N HIS A 164 0.36 24.05 1.13
CA HIS A 164 0.79 22.71 0.72
C HIS A 164 0.63 22.47 -0.79
N VAL A 165 -0.46 22.97 -1.38
CA VAL A 165 -0.64 22.92 -2.84
C VAL A 165 0.44 23.75 -3.53
N ARG A 166 0.73 24.96 -3.02
CA ARG A 166 1.81 25.80 -3.53
C ARG A 166 3.18 25.13 -3.41
N GLU A 167 3.48 24.47 -2.30
CA GLU A 167 4.72 23.68 -2.11
C GLU A 167 4.86 22.61 -3.21
N ALA A 168 3.79 21.85 -3.49
CA ALA A 168 3.83 20.80 -4.52
C ALA A 168 4.00 21.35 -5.94
N PHE A 169 3.35 22.48 -6.26
CA PHE A 169 3.50 23.14 -7.56
C PHE A 169 4.91 23.73 -7.74
N ALA A 170 5.46 24.38 -6.71
CA ALA A 170 6.82 24.90 -6.73
C ALA A 170 7.83 23.77 -6.93
N GLU A 171 7.69 22.66 -6.20
CA GLU A 171 8.56 21.51 -6.36
C GLU A 171 8.44 20.88 -7.75
N ALA A 172 7.21 20.78 -8.31
CA ALA A 172 7.01 20.31 -9.68
C ALA A 172 7.66 21.21 -10.72
N HIS A 173 7.56 22.53 -10.56
CA HIS A 173 8.21 23.52 -11.43
C HIS A 173 9.74 23.39 -11.40
N GLU A 174 10.32 23.25 -10.21
CA GLU A 174 11.78 23.18 -10.02
C GLU A 174 12.39 21.84 -10.45
N THR A 175 11.67 20.73 -10.25
CA THR A 175 12.22 19.37 -10.38
C THR A 175 11.59 18.54 -11.51
N GLY A 176 10.64 19.13 -12.24
CA GLY A 176 9.91 18.49 -13.34
C GLY A 176 8.70 17.65 -12.94
N GLY A 177 8.44 17.42 -11.65
CA GLY A 177 7.25 16.70 -11.21
C GLY A 177 7.08 16.59 -9.69
N ALA A 178 5.85 16.44 -9.24
CA ALA A 178 5.50 16.18 -7.85
C ALA A 178 4.14 15.46 -7.79
N ILE A 179 3.89 14.73 -6.70
CA ILE A 179 2.60 14.08 -6.45
C ILE A 179 1.93 14.77 -5.26
N LEU A 180 0.94 15.62 -5.53
CA LEU A 180 0.07 16.18 -4.51
C LEU A 180 -0.96 15.12 -4.07
N ALA A 181 -0.58 14.26 -3.12
CA ALA A 181 -1.47 13.22 -2.62
C ALA A 181 -2.29 13.69 -1.41
N PHE A 182 -3.55 13.25 -1.38
CA PHE A 182 -4.44 13.50 -0.27
C PHE A 182 -5.36 12.30 -0.01
N ALA A 183 -5.90 12.23 1.21
CA ALA A 183 -6.79 11.15 1.63
C ALA A 183 -8.08 11.68 2.27
N ASP A 184 -9.16 10.97 2.00
CA ASP A 184 -10.48 11.18 2.59
C ASP A 184 -11.10 9.81 3.00
N HIS A 185 -12.30 9.82 3.60
CA HIS A 185 -13.00 8.66 4.12
C HIS A 185 -14.38 8.51 3.47
N ASP A 186 -14.65 7.29 3.02
CA ASP A 186 -15.88 6.87 2.34
C ASP A 186 -17.10 6.67 3.25
N TYR A 187 -16.98 6.88 4.57
CA TYR A 187 -18.15 6.83 5.47
C TYR A 187 -19.09 8.02 5.28
N ARG A 188 -18.68 9.03 4.49
CA ARG A 188 -19.43 10.23 4.13
C ARG A 188 -19.30 10.52 2.63
N ASP A 189 -20.10 11.46 2.14
CA ASP A 189 -19.97 11.96 0.78
C ASP A 189 -18.63 12.71 0.62
N ILE A 190 -17.75 12.19 -0.23
CA ILE A 190 -16.40 12.72 -0.46
C ILE A 190 -16.37 13.89 -1.45
N ARG A 191 -17.46 14.14 -2.19
CA ARG A 191 -17.48 15.17 -3.24
C ARG A 191 -17.12 16.57 -2.73
N PRO A 192 -17.63 17.04 -1.58
CA PRO A 192 -17.24 18.36 -1.05
C PRO A 192 -15.74 18.47 -0.73
N ASP A 193 -15.14 17.39 -0.23
CA ASP A 193 -13.72 17.33 0.09
C ASP A 193 -12.88 17.36 -1.21
N VAL A 194 -13.31 16.66 -2.26
CA VAL A 194 -12.68 16.73 -3.60
C VAL A 194 -12.79 18.12 -4.22
N GLU A 195 -13.95 18.77 -4.14
CA GLU A 195 -14.13 20.14 -4.67
C GLU A 195 -13.26 21.15 -3.93
N THR A 196 -13.13 21.02 -2.61
CA THR A 196 -12.22 21.87 -1.81
C THR A 196 -10.78 21.77 -2.31
N VAL A 197 -10.31 20.56 -2.67
CA VAL A 197 -8.96 20.39 -3.27
C VAL A 197 -8.87 21.05 -4.65
N ARG A 198 -9.92 20.92 -5.48
CA ARG A 198 -9.97 21.57 -6.80
C ARG A 198 -9.91 23.10 -6.69
N GLU A 199 -10.57 23.69 -5.70
CA GLU A 199 -10.53 25.13 -5.43
C GLU A 199 -9.14 25.59 -4.98
N MET A 200 -8.47 24.85 -4.10
CA MET A 200 -7.08 25.12 -3.70
C MET A 200 -6.12 25.06 -4.90
N ILE A 201 -6.26 24.04 -5.75
CA ILE A 201 -5.51 23.92 -7.00
C ILE A 201 -5.80 25.11 -7.93
N GLY A 202 -7.08 25.50 -8.08
CA GLY A 202 -7.49 26.64 -8.90
C GLY A 202 -6.90 27.96 -8.44
N THR A 203 -6.69 28.13 -7.13
CA THR A 203 -6.07 29.32 -6.54
C THR A 203 -4.57 29.39 -6.85
N VAL A 204 -3.85 28.27 -6.77
CA VAL A 204 -2.39 28.22 -6.95
C VAL A 204 -1.99 28.17 -8.43
N ARG A 205 -2.79 27.53 -9.28
CA ARG A 205 -2.45 27.30 -10.70
C ARG A 205 -2.02 28.55 -11.48
N PRO A 206 -2.62 29.75 -11.31
CA PRO A 206 -2.17 30.96 -12.00
C PRO A 206 -0.74 31.39 -11.64
N GLU A 207 -0.23 30.98 -10.47
CA GLU A 207 1.14 31.27 -10.02
C GLU A 207 2.19 30.42 -10.78
N PHE A 208 1.78 29.30 -11.40
CA PHE A 208 2.65 28.32 -12.07
C PHE A 208 2.08 27.93 -13.45
N PRO A 209 2.09 28.83 -14.44
CA PRO A 209 1.41 28.62 -15.72
C PRO A 209 1.98 27.49 -16.59
N ASP A 210 3.20 27.05 -16.30
CA ASP A 210 3.93 25.99 -16.99
C ASP A 210 3.76 24.60 -16.36
N VAL A 211 3.26 24.54 -15.11
CA VAL A 211 3.00 23.26 -14.42
C VAL A 211 1.69 22.64 -14.93
N GLN A 212 1.81 21.44 -15.52
CA GLN A 212 0.67 20.68 -16.03
C GLN A 212 0.06 19.79 -14.94
N LEU A 213 -1.25 19.62 -14.99
CA LEU A 213 -2.00 18.82 -14.03
C LEU A 213 -2.50 17.52 -14.66
N ARG A 214 -2.36 16.43 -13.90
CA ARG A 214 -2.91 15.12 -14.22
C ARG A 214 -3.53 14.51 -12.96
N PHE A 215 -4.82 14.17 -13.03
CA PHE A 215 -5.44 13.30 -12.03
C PHE A 215 -5.03 11.85 -12.32
N SER A 216 -4.67 11.10 -11.28
CA SER A 216 -4.12 9.76 -11.43
C SER A 216 -4.40 8.92 -10.20
N GLY A 217 -4.61 7.61 -10.39
CA GLY A 217 -4.43 6.63 -9.34
C GLY A 217 -3.00 6.67 -8.77
N ALA A 218 -2.84 6.12 -7.57
CA ALA A 218 -1.62 6.22 -6.78
C ALA A 218 -0.44 5.46 -7.42
N GLN A 219 -0.67 4.25 -7.93
CA GLN A 219 0.35 3.45 -8.62
C GLN A 219 0.77 4.15 -9.91
N ALA A 220 -0.19 4.61 -10.72
CA ALA A 220 0.07 5.32 -11.96
C ALA A 220 0.81 6.65 -11.72
N ALA A 221 0.54 7.35 -10.62
CA ALA A 221 1.25 8.56 -10.23
C ALA A 221 2.71 8.26 -9.83
N ALA A 222 2.91 7.25 -8.98
CA ALA A 222 4.25 6.82 -8.56
C ALA A 222 5.12 6.37 -9.74
N ARG A 223 4.58 5.52 -10.63
CA ARG A 223 5.29 5.09 -11.85
C ARG A 223 5.63 6.26 -12.77
N ALA A 224 4.70 7.21 -12.96
CA ALA A 224 4.95 8.37 -13.80
C ALA A 224 6.05 9.30 -13.23
N LEU A 225 6.15 9.41 -11.91
CA LEU A 225 7.18 10.23 -11.26
C LEU A 225 8.54 9.52 -11.20
N LEU A 226 8.57 8.21 -10.92
CA LEU A 226 9.79 7.48 -10.57
C LEU A 226 10.38 6.65 -11.72
N SER A 227 9.53 5.99 -12.51
CA SER A 227 9.97 4.85 -13.33
C SER A 227 10.34 5.22 -14.78
N GLY A 228 10.22 6.47 -15.19
CA GLY A 228 10.56 6.88 -16.56
C GLY A 228 9.72 6.11 -17.61
N ALA A 229 10.36 5.24 -18.40
CA ALA A 229 9.67 4.44 -19.40
C ALA A 229 8.82 3.31 -18.76
N PRO A 230 7.68 2.92 -19.36
CA PRO A 230 6.86 1.85 -18.81
C PRO A 230 7.63 0.52 -18.83
N GLU A 231 7.87 -0.05 -17.65
CA GLU A 231 8.31 -1.45 -17.54
C GLU A 231 7.10 -2.40 -17.59
N PRO A 232 7.26 -3.59 -18.19
CA PRO A 232 6.20 -4.58 -18.21
C PRO A 232 5.95 -5.14 -16.80
N ASP A 233 4.67 -5.32 -16.46
CA ASP A 233 4.30 -5.92 -15.18
C ASP A 233 4.90 -7.33 -15.01
N PRO A 234 5.24 -7.73 -13.78
CA PRO A 234 5.79 -9.05 -13.51
C PRO A 234 4.76 -10.14 -13.82
N VAL A 235 5.20 -11.14 -14.58
CA VAL A 235 4.42 -12.35 -14.84
C VAL A 235 5.14 -13.52 -14.22
N LEU A 236 4.48 -14.20 -13.28
CA LEU A 236 4.99 -15.38 -12.59
C LEU A 236 4.27 -16.63 -13.08
N SER A 237 5.01 -17.72 -13.25
CA SER A 237 4.47 -19.07 -13.35
C SER A 237 4.74 -19.83 -12.05
N LEU A 238 3.79 -20.71 -11.69
CA LEU A 238 3.88 -21.60 -10.54
C LEU A 238 3.54 -23.01 -11.01
N ARG A 239 4.44 -23.96 -10.75
CA ARG A 239 4.29 -25.37 -11.13
C ARG A 239 4.65 -26.31 -9.99
N LEU A 240 3.88 -27.38 -9.84
CA LEU A 240 4.19 -28.47 -8.92
C LEU A 240 5.04 -29.50 -9.69
N VAL A 241 6.21 -29.83 -9.16
CA VAL A 241 7.14 -30.85 -9.68
C VAL A 241 7.47 -31.78 -8.52
N ASP A 242 6.99 -33.02 -8.62
CA ASP A 242 7.04 -33.98 -7.51
C ASP A 242 6.43 -33.35 -6.22
N ASP A 243 7.19 -33.29 -5.14
CA ASP A 243 6.83 -32.66 -3.87
C ASP A 243 7.40 -31.23 -3.73
N GLY A 244 7.64 -30.54 -4.85
CA GLY A 244 8.19 -29.18 -4.87
C GLY A 244 7.35 -28.20 -5.69
N LEU A 245 7.10 -27.01 -5.14
CA LEU A 245 6.61 -25.88 -5.92
C LEU A 245 7.80 -25.16 -6.55
N VAL A 246 7.70 -24.85 -7.84
CA VAL A 246 8.68 -24.04 -8.58
C VAL A 246 7.99 -22.78 -9.07
N VAL A 247 8.57 -21.63 -8.71
CA VAL A 247 8.11 -20.30 -9.11
C VAL A 247 9.13 -19.70 -10.06
N GLU A 248 8.69 -19.28 -11.25
CA GLU A 248 9.56 -18.65 -12.24
C GLU A 248 8.98 -17.29 -12.66
N LEU A 249 9.83 -16.26 -12.71
CA LEU A 249 9.49 -14.98 -13.30
C LEU A 249 9.66 -15.09 -14.81
N ASP A 250 8.57 -15.01 -15.56
CA ASP A 250 8.59 -15.12 -17.02
C ASP A 250 8.93 -13.78 -17.67
N GLN A 251 8.35 -12.69 -17.14
CA GLN A 251 8.45 -11.33 -17.66
C GLN A 251 8.54 -10.30 -16.51
N GLY A 252 9.18 -9.15 -16.79
CA GLY A 252 9.23 -8.01 -15.87
C GLY A 252 10.33 -8.15 -14.82
N GLN A 253 10.18 -7.40 -13.73
CA GLN A 253 11.02 -7.45 -12.54
C GLN A 253 10.11 -7.50 -11.32
N ILE A 254 10.61 -8.04 -10.21
CA ILE A 254 9.89 -7.97 -8.94
C ILE A 254 10.54 -6.92 -8.03
N PHE A 255 9.73 -6.26 -7.24
CA PHE A 255 10.19 -5.27 -6.25
C PHE A 255 10.99 -5.94 -5.11
N GLY A 256 10.42 -7.00 -4.55
CA GLY A 256 10.91 -7.68 -3.36
C GLY A 256 12.02 -8.71 -3.61
N PRO A 257 12.56 -9.31 -2.53
CA PRO A 257 13.55 -10.39 -2.66
C PRO A 257 12.93 -11.72 -3.16
N GLN A 258 11.61 -11.88 -3.00
CA GLN A 258 10.85 -13.05 -3.41
C GLN A 258 9.37 -12.68 -3.63
N PRO A 259 8.63 -13.44 -4.46
CA PRO A 259 7.17 -13.40 -4.47
C PRO A 259 6.58 -13.82 -3.12
N PHE A 260 5.38 -13.33 -2.81
CA PHE A 260 4.60 -13.82 -1.67
C PHE A 260 3.97 -15.17 -2.04
N LEU A 261 4.35 -16.24 -1.36
CA LEU A 261 3.71 -17.55 -1.49
C LEU A 261 2.44 -17.63 -0.63
N ALA A 262 1.33 -18.03 -1.23
CA ALA A 262 0.08 -18.35 -0.54
C ALA A 262 -0.24 -19.84 -0.72
N LEU A 263 -0.46 -20.55 0.39
CA LEU A 263 -0.83 -21.95 0.40
C LEU A 263 -2.19 -22.12 1.10
N GLN A 264 -3.00 -23.03 0.58
CA GLN A 264 -4.23 -23.49 1.22
C GLN A 264 -4.16 -25.00 1.41
N SER A 265 -4.43 -25.47 2.61
CA SER A 265 -4.58 -26.90 2.90
C SER A 265 -5.99 -27.41 2.59
N LEU A 266 -6.15 -28.73 2.45
CA LEU A 266 -7.46 -29.38 2.22
C LEU A 266 -8.49 -29.13 3.32
N ASP A 267 -8.04 -28.85 4.55
CA ASP A 267 -8.92 -28.45 5.66
C ASP A 267 -9.25 -26.95 5.68
N GLY A 268 -8.80 -26.20 4.67
CA GLY A 268 -9.15 -24.80 4.43
C GLY A 268 -8.28 -23.77 5.16
N ARG A 269 -7.25 -24.18 5.90
CA ARG A 269 -6.28 -23.26 6.51
C ARG A 269 -5.42 -22.61 5.44
N LEU A 270 -5.01 -21.36 5.70
CA LEU A 270 -4.19 -20.55 4.81
C LEU A 270 -2.84 -20.27 5.45
N PHE A 271 -1.80 -20.30 4.62
CA PHE A 271 -0.41 -20.12 5.05
C PHE A 271 0.35 -19.23 4.07
N HIS A 272 1.34 -18.55 4.62
CA HIS A 272 2.44 -17.96 3.87
C HIS A 272 3.74 -18.56 4.41
N ASP A 273 4.69 -18.81 3.52
CA ASP A 273 6.05 -19.21 3.88
C ASP A 273 7.06 -18.64 2.89
N ASN A 274 8.34 -18.74 3.23
CA ASN A 274 9.45 -18.27 2.42
C ASN A 274 9.83 -19.29 1.35
N LEU A 275 10.23 -18.78 0.20
CA LEU A 275 10.76 -19.56 -0.90
C LEU A 275 12.29 -19.66 -0.80
N ASP A 276 12.84 -20.79 -1.23
CA ASP A 276 14.26 -20.98 -1.46
C ASP A 276 14.67 -20.35 -2.79
N VAL A 277 15.62 -19.42 -2.76
CA VAL A 277 16.13 -18.75 -3.97
C VAL A 277 17.04 -19.71 -4.74
N GLN A 278 16.64 -20.09 -5.95
CA GLN A 278 17.47 -20.92 -6.85
C GLN A 278 18.25 -20.04 -7.83
N VAL A 279 17.57 -19.06 -8.43
CA VAL A 279 18.18 -18.03 -9.28
C VAL A 279 17.67 -16.67 -8.80
N PRO A 280 18.53 -15.81 -8.23
CA PRO A 280 18.12 -14.51 -7.70
C PRO A 280 17.30 -13.69 -8.70
N GLY A 281 16.13 -13.23 -8.27
CA GLY A 281 15.22 -12.42 -9.09
C GLY A 281 14.52 -13.17 -10.22
N ARG A 282 14.69 -14.50 -10.36
CA ARG A 282 14.13 -15.25 -11.48
C ARG A 282 13.46 -16.57 -11.10
N VAL A 283 14.06 -17.38 -10.23
CA VAL A 283 13.57 -18.74 -9.91
C VAL A 283 13.65 -19.00 -8.42
N TRP A 284 12.55 -19.50 -7.86
CA TRP A 284 12.43 -19.90 -6.47
C TRP A 284 11.72 -21.24 -6.35
N THR A 285 11.94 -21.94 -5.23
CA THR A 285 11.29 -23.21 -4.94
C THR A 285 10.75 -23.28 -3.53
N TYR A 286 9.81 -24.19 -3.27
CA TYR A 286 9.34 -24.52 -1.94
C TYR A 286 9.08 -26.02 -1.83
N THR A 287 9.58 -26.65 -0.77
CA THR A 287 9.43 -28.10 -0.56
C THR A 287 8.15 -28.39 0.22
N LEU A 288 7.33 -29.30 -0.30
CA LEU A 288 6.08 -29.78 0.29
C LEU A 288 6.29 -31.14 0.96
N ASP A 289 6.60 -31.14 2.25
CA ASP A 289 6.86 -32.37 3.00
C ASP A 289 6.24 -32.36 4.41
N HIS A 290 6.63 -33.34 5.23
CA HIS A 290 6.15 -33.48 6.60
C HIS A 290 6.65 -32.38 7.57
N GLN A 291 7.66 -31.59 7.20
CA GLN A 291 8.14 -30.44 7.96
C GLN A 291 7.44 -29.14 7.53
N THR A 292 6.82 -29.14 6.35
CA THR A 292 6.03 -28.02 5.82
C THR A 292 4.54 -28.40 5.68
N LEU A 293 3.99 -28.33 4.46
CA LEU A 293 2.67 -28.81 4.09
C LEU A 293 2.87 -29.92 3.04
N PRO A 294 2.60 -31.20 3.36
CA PRO A 294 2.75 -32.28 2.40
C PRO A 294 1.89 -32.03 1.15
N SER A 295 2.39 -32.43 -0.02
CA SER A 295 1.66 -32.28 -1.29
C SER A 295 0.26 -32.91 -1.25
N SER A 296 0.12 -34.03 -0.53
CA SER A 296 -1.16 -34.72 -0.30
C SER A 296 -2.17 -33.93 0.54
N ALA A 297 -1.72 -32.89 1.26
CA ALA A 297 -2.55 -32.01 2.08
C ALA A 297 -2.78 -30.63 1.44
N LEU A 298 -2.16 -30.35 0.28
CA LEU A 298 -2.29 -29.08 -0.43
C LEU A 298 -3.59 -29.04 -1.24
N ALA A 299 -4.42 -28.03 -0.99
CA ALA A 299 -5.62 -27.73 -1.77
C ALA A 299 -5.34 -26.77 -2.93
N ALA A 300 -4.59 -25.70 -2.64
CA ALA A 300 -4.25 -24.68 -3.63
C ALA A 300 -2.94 -23.99 -3.25
N ALA A 301 -2.22 -23.50 -4.26
CA ALA A 301 -1.07 -22.64 -4.11
C ALA A 301 -1.16 -21.48 -5.11
N GLY A 302 -0.62 -20.33 -4.72
CA GLY A 302 -0.55 -19.15 -5.57
C GLY A 302 0.60 -18.26 -5.16
N VAL A 303 1.03 -17.40 -6.08
CA VAL A 303 2.08 -16.40 -5.82
C VAL A 303 1.59 -15.02 -6.21
N GLY A 304 2.01 -14.02 -5.44
CA GLY A 304 1.75 -12.61 -5.72
C GLY A 304 3.02 -11.78 -5.60
N THR A 305 3.17 -10.77 -6.43
CA THR A 305 4.30 -9.84 -6.36
C THR A 305 3.92 -8.48 -6.92
N ALA A 306 4.65 -7.46 -6.49
CA ALA A 306 4.68 -6.16 -7.13
C ALA A 306 5.95 -6.04 -7.98
N GLY A 307 5.92 -5.20 -9.01
CA GLY A 307 7.04 -4.94 -9.93
C GLY A 307 6.84 -3.66 -10.71
#